data_AF-T0Z2X7-F1
#
_entry.id   AF-T0Z2X7-F1
#
_cell.length_a   1.000
_cell.length_b   1.000
_cell.length_c   1.000
_cell.angle_alpha   90.00
_cell.angle_beta   90.00
_cell.angle_gamma   90.00
#
_symmetry.space_group_name_H-M   'P 1'
#
loop_
_entity.id
_entity.type
_entity.pdbx_description
1 polymer ?
#
loop_
_entity_poly.entity_id
_entity_poly.type
_entity_poly.pdbx_seq_one_letter_code
_entity_poly.pdbx_strand_id
1 'polypeptide(L)'
;PTGGALALAFAATGFGVLLGADILREPPLYQSGFAGVYAIGGAGVFDLLYLSPLVALAAAYLAHRWLGRGTRPEDGGAPLPAAPERPSALLLSAGRARSEGDPRRSIEVALRGARAAEAQARRLSQAPPADPDRPWIGLAVPPWVVADAANLAALARAPELGPRDADRALIAAAGQVYVGYAVGRDRFAPVIARLFAFLIDLTVLTVPAALVWGYLALSTPGSLAVLIDSPAFLAATYGYVALAFLYFGLGSYWGGRTVGKRALRLLVTSRSLTPPGFVASLVRESTKLVVL
;
A
#
# COMPACT_ATOMS: atom_id res chain seq x y z
N PRO A 1 -24.35 31.80 -1.70
CA PRO A 1 -23.02 32.41 -1.53
C PRO A 1 -21.92 31.50 -0.91
N THR A 2 -22.04 30.17 -1.01
CA THR A 2 -21.21 29.21 -0.24
C THR A 2 -20.27 28.34 -1.11
N GLY A 3 -20.43 28.32 -2.43
CA GLY A 3 -19.68 27.41 -3.32
C GLY A 3 -18.17 27.68 -3.42
N GLY A 4 -17.76 28.94 -3.43
CA GLY A 4 -16.33 29.31 -3.57
C GLY A 4 -15.49 28.99 -2.32
N ALA A 5 -16.06 29.15 -1.12
CA ALA A 5 -15.40 28.78 0.13
C ALA A 5 -15.27 27.25 0.25
N LEU A 6 -16.25 26.49 -0.25
CA LEU A 6 -16.20 25.04 -0.34
C LEU A 6 -15.09 24.56 -1.27
N ALA A 7 -14.92 25.17 -2.46
CA ALA A 7 -13.87 24.80 -3.40
C ALA A 7 -12.45 25.12 -2.87
N LEU A 8 -12.26 26.27 -2.22
CA LEU A 8 -10.97 26.67 -1.65
C LEU A 8 -10.62 25.85 -0.40
N ALA A 9 -11.60 25.60 0.48
CA ALA A 9 -11.43 24.68 1.61
C ALA A 9 -11.14 23.26 1.12
N PHE A 10 -11.82 22.78 0.08
CA PHE A 10 -11.56 21.48 -0.54
C PHE A 10 -10.12 21.34 -1.06
N ALA A 11 -9.60 22.38 -1.73
CA ALA A 11 -8.23 22.41 -2.24
C ALA A 11 -7.17 22.51 -1.12
N ALA A 12 -7.35 23.42 -0.15
CA ALA A 12 -6.39 23.64 0.94
C ALA A 12 -6.34 22.46 1.93
N THR A 13 -7.50 21.87 2.25
CA THR A 13 -7.58 20.73 3.17
C THR A 13 -7.12 19.43 2.49
N GLY A 14 -7.37 19.28 1.19
CA GLY A 14 -6.81 18.19 0.39
C GLY A 14 -5.28 18.22 0.38
N PHE A 15 -4.67 19.37 0.11
CA PHE A 15 -3.22 19.49 0.02
C PHE A 15 -2.49 19.25 1.37
N GLY A 16 -3.03 19.77 2.48
CA GLY A 16 -2.42 19.62 3.82
C GLY A 16 -2.47 18.18 4.36
N VAL A 17 -3.55 17.45 4.09
CA VAL A 17 -3.74 16.06 4.56
C VAL A 17 -2.93 15.06 3.73
N LEU A 18 -2.77 15.31 2.42
CA LEU A 18 -1.92 14.52 1.52
C LEU A 18 -0.45 14.52 1.96
N LEU A 19 0.05 15.63 2.52
CA LEU A 19 1.42 15.73 3.02
C LEU A 19 1.61 14.96 4.34
N GLY A 20 0.64 15.03 5.26
CA GLY A 20 0.74 14.43 6.59
C GLY A 20 0.64 12.89 6.61
N ALA A 21 -0.17 12.30 5.73
CA ALA A 21 -0.42 10.86 5.72
C ALA A 21 0.75 10.02 5.17
N ASP A 22 1.58 10.58 4.29
CA ASP A 22 2.76 9.89 3.72
C ASP A 22 4.01 10.04 4.61
N ILE A 23 4.11 11.11 5.41
CA ILE A 23 5.17 11.24 6.44
C ILE A 23 4.96 10.21 7.57
N LEU A 24 3.72 9.83 7.85
CA LEU A 24 3.36 9.01 9.02
C LEU A 24 3.11 7.51 8.71
N ARG A 25 3.10 7.08 7.44
CA ARG A 25 2.87 5.66 7.08
C ARG A 25 3.83 5.16 5.99
N GLU A 26 5.03 4.81 6.42
CA GLU A 26 5.92 3.91 5.69
C GLU A 26 5.21 2.58 5.33
N PRO A 27 5.66 1.87 4.28
CA PRO A 27 5.07 0.59 3.89
C PRO A 27 4.94 -0.36 5.10
N PRO A 28 3.77 -0.98 5.33
CA PRO A 28 3.49 -1.82 6.49
C PRO A 28 4.12 -3.21 6.36
N LEU A 29 5.41 -3.26 6.02
CA LEU A 29 6.23 -4.44 6.14
C LEU A 29 6.86 -4.51 7.55
N TYR A 30 6.85 -3.41 8.31
CA TYR A 30 7.47 -3.31 9.63
C TYR A 30 6.60 -2.66 10.72
N GLN A 31 5.42 -2.11 10.40
CA GLN A 31 4.45 -1.63 11.39
C GLN A 31 3.00 -2.00 11.04
N SER A 32 2.23 -2.29 12.09
CA SER A 32 0.86 -2.77 12.09
C SER A 32 -0.15 -1.67 11.77
N GLY A 33 -1.05 -1.92 10.81
CA GLY A 33 -2.30 -1.20 10.64
C GLY A 33 -3.47 -2.16 10.40
N PHE A 34 -4.56 -1.99 11.15
CA PHE A 34 -5.77 -2.84 11.17
C PHE A 34 -6.66 -2.72 9.92
N ALA A 35 -6.31 -1.92 8.91
CA ALA A 35 -7.14 -1.70 7.74
C ALA A 35 -6.64 -2.54 6.54
N GLY A 36 -7.46 -3.49 6.11
CA GLY A 36 -7.16 -4.52 5.11
C GLY A 36 -7.03 -4.07 3.65
N VAL A 37 -6.44 -2.91 3.35
CA VAL A 37 -6.16 -2.47 1.97
C VAL A 37 -4.68 -2.12 1.87
N TYR A 38 -3.91 -2.93 1.13
CA TYR A 38 -2.46 -2.75 0.97
C TYR A 38 -2.12 -2.64 -0.51
N ALA A 39 -1.32 -1.64 -0.88
CA ALA A 39 -0.76 -1.48 -2.21
C ALA A 39 0.73 -1.83 -2.20
N ILE A 40 1.12 -2.81 -3.02
CA ILE A 40 2.53 -3.01 -3.39
C ILE A 40 2.73 -2.33 -4.74
N GLY A 41 3.69 -1.42 -4.83
CA GLY A 41 4.10 -0.77 -6.07
C GLY A 41 3.25 0.40 -6.61
N GLY A 42 2.06 0.71 -6.07
CA GLY A 42 1.20 1.74 -6.68
C GLY A 42 0.31 2.53 -5.73
N ALA A 43 0.60 3.83 -5.63
CA ALA A 43 -0.07 4.88 -4.85
C ALA A 43 -0.34 4.49 -3.39
N GLY A 44 0.45 5.09 -2.48
CA GLY A 44 0.23 5.00 -1.04
C GLY A 44 -1.09 5.66 -0.63
N VAL A 45 -1.20 5.92 0.67
CA VAL A 45 -2.33 6.55 1.36
C VAL A 45 -2.78 7.90 0.75
N PHE A 46 -2.06 8.45 -0.24
CA PHE A 46 -2.56 9.50 -1.16
C PHE A 46 -3.95 9.19 -1.75
N ASP A 47 -4.32 7.92 -1.87
CA ASP A 47 -5.63 7.46 -2.32
C ASP A 47 -6.73 7.45 -1.24
N LEU A 48 -6.38 7.75 0.02
CA LEU A 48 -7.24 7.62 1.18
C LEU A 48 -7.24 8.93 1.99
N LEU A 49 -8.00 9.93 1.55
CA LEU A 49 -8.82 10.76 2.45
C LEU A 49 -9.66 11.80 1.70
N TYR A 50 -10.97 11.70 1.90
CA TYR A 50 -11.81 12.83 2.33
C TYR A 50 -12.65 12.33 3.53
N LEU A 51 -13.34 13.18 4.29
CA LEU A 51 -14.02 12.85 5.57
C LEU A 51 -15.22 11.85 5.50
N SER A 52 -15.38 11.12 4.40
CA SER A 52 -16.46 10.16 4.12
C SER A 52 -16.26 8.69 4.54
N PRO A 53 -15.06 8.13 4.83
CA PRO A 53 -14.89 6.70 5.13
C PRO A 53 -15.72 6.23 6.32
N LEU A 54 -15.98 7.10 7.29
CA LEU A 54 -16.88 6.79 8.42
C LEU A 54 -18.35 6.69 7.98
N VAL A 55 -18.79 7.57 7.08
CA VAL A 55 -20.16 7.59 6.55
C VAL A 55 -20.37 6.47 5.53
N ALA A 56 -19.39 6.22 4.65
CA ALA A 56 -19.40 5.10 3.71
C ALA A 56 -19.28 3.75 4.43
N LEU A 57 -18.50 3.65 5.52
CA LEU A 57 -18.46 2.45 6.37
C LEU A 57 -19.81 2.23 7.08
N ALA A 58 -20.43 3.29 7.60
CA ALA A 58 -21.76 3.22 8.20
C ALA A 58 -22.85 2.87 7.17
N ALA A 59 -22.81 3.45 5.98
CA ALA A 59 -23.76 3.20 4.89
C ALA A 59 -23.57 1.83 4.25
N ALA A 60 -22.34 1.36 4.04
CA ALA A 60 -22.04 0.02 3.57
C ALA A 60 -22.42 -1.03 4.61
N TYR A 61 -22.20 -0.76 5.90
CA TYR A 61 -22.68 -1.58 7.01
C TYR A 61 -24.21 -1.66 7.04
N LEU A 62 -24.90 -0.52 6.89
CA LEU A 62 -26.36 -0.46 6.80
C LEU A 62 -26.89 -1.20 5.56
N ALA A 63 -26.29 -1.01 4.39
CA ALA A 63 -26.68 -1.68 3.15
C ALA A 63 -26.43 -3.21 3.21
N HIS A 64 -25.30 -3.66 3.76
CA HIS A 64 -25.05 -5.09 4.00
C HIS A 64 -26.10 -5.67 4.95
N ARG A 65 -26.44 -4.94 6.02
CA ARG A 65 -27.44 -5.35 7.00
C ARG A 65 -28.86 -5.37 6.42
N TRP A 66 -29.19 -4.45 5.51
CA TRP A 66 -30.49 -4.37 4.83
C TRP A 66 -30.66 -5.46 3.77
N LEU A 67 -29.57 -5.88 3.13
CA LEU A 67 -29.53 -7.01 2.18
C LEU A 67 -29.41 -8.39 2.88
N GLY A 68 -29.52 -8.44 4.21
CA GLY A 68 -29.45 -9.69 4.99
C GLY A 68 -28.06 -10.35 5.03
N ARG A 69 -27.00 -9.64 4.63
CA ARG A 69 -25.63 -10.16 4.61
C ARG A 69 -24.98 -9.94 5.97
N GLY A 70 -24.48 -11.01 6.59
CA GLY A 70 -23.70 -10.92 7.82
C GLY A 70 -22.38 -10.18 7.59
N THR A 71 -21.84 -9.54 8.63
CA THR A 71 -20.46 -8.98 8.63
C THR A 71 -19.39 -10.06 8.75
N ARG A 72 -19.79 -11.33 8.84
CA ARG A 72 -18.86 -12.44 8.75
C ARG A 72 -18.30 -12.49 7.32
N PRO A 73 -16.98 -12.62 7.13
CA PRO A 73 -16.43 -12.98 5.83
C PRO A 73 -17.21 -14.17 5.29
N GLU A 74 -17.59 -14.17 4.01
CA GLU A 74 -18.34 -15.28 3.40
C GLU A 74 -17.70 -16.61 3.83
N ASP A 75 -18.47 -17.45 4.55
CA ASP A 75 -18.06 -18.77 5.05
C ASP A 75 -17.79 -19.79 3.90
N GLY A 76 -17.61 -19.33 2.67
CA GLY A 76 -17.30 -20.11 1.47
C GLY A 76 -16.25 -19.48 0.55
N GLY A 77 -15.66 -18.34 0.92
CA GLY A 77 -14.49 -17.80 0.22
C GLY A 77 -13.28 -18.68 0.49
N ALA A 78 -12.44 -18.94 -0.52
CA ALA A 78 -11.19 -19.68 -0.37
C ALA A 78 -10.46 -19.24 0.91
N PRO A 79 -9.97 -20.17 1.75
CA PRO A 79 -9.41 -19.84 3.05
C PRO A 79 -8.43 -18.68 2.91
N LEU A 80 -8.65 -17.62 3.70
CA LEU A 80 -7.73 -16.49 3.76
C LEU A 80 -6.33 -17.06 3.93
N PRO A 81 -5.38 -16.81 3.01
CA PRO A 81 -4.03 -17.31 3.18
C PRO A 81 -3.55 -16.84 4.55
N ALA A 82 -2.98 -17.78 5.33
CA ALA A 82 -2.45 -17.47 6.64
C ALA A 82 -1.59 -16.20 6.53
N ALA A 83 -1.86 -15.23 7.40
CA ALA A 83 -1.11 -13.98 7.38
C ALA A 83 0.38 -14.33 7.49
N PRO A 84 1.23 -13.89 6.55
CA PRO A 84 2.65 -14.24 6.60
C PRO A 84 3.22 -13.79 7.95
N GLU A 85 4.03 -14.65 8.56
CA GLU A 85 4.67 -14.32 9.83
C GLU A 85 5.51 -13.04 9.66
N ARG A 86 5.41 -12.11 10.61
CA ARG A 86 6.11 -10.83 10.54
C ARG A 86 7.56 -11.02 10.99
N PRO A 87 8.57 -10.81 10.11
CA PRO A 87 9.96 -11.06 10.47
C PRO A 87 10.43 -10.24 11.69
N SER A 88 9.96 -8.99 11.82
CA SER A 88 10.28 -8.13 12.97
C SER A 88 9.65 -8.61 14.27
N ALA A 89 8.42 -9.11 14.25
CA ALA A 89 7.76 -9.66 15.43
C ALA A 89 8.45 -10.95 15.91
N LEU A 90 8.90 -11.78 14.97
CA LEU A 90 9.71 -12.96 15.28
C LEU A 90 11.06 -12.55 15.88
N LEU A 91 11.74 -11.55 15.32
CA LEU A 91 13.01 -11.06 15.89
C LEU A 91 12.83 -10.52 17.33
N LEU A 92 11.74 -9.79 17.60
CA LEU A 92 11.39 -9.34 18.96
C LEU A 92 11.08 -10.52 19.90
N SER A 93 10.42 -11.56 19.39
CA SER A 93 10.15 -12.78 20.17
C SER A 93 11.43 -13.57 20.44
N ALA A 94 12.38 -13.61 19.51
CA ALA A 94 13.70 -14.22 19.71
C ALA A 94 14.48 -13.46 20.77
N GLY A 95 14.47 -12.12 20.72
CA GLY A 95 15.08 -11.27 21.75
C GLY A 95 14.52 -11.52 23.15
N ARG A 96 13.19 -11.72 23.26
CA ARG A 96 12.54 -12.10 24.52
C ARG A 96 13.01 -13.47 25.03
N ALA A 97 12.99 -14.50 24.19
CA ALA A 97 13.48 -15.83 24.56
C ALA A 97 14.95 -15.79 25.02
N ARG A 98 15.78 -14.97 24.37
CA ARG A 98 17.17 -14.71 24.79
C ARG A 98 17.25 -14.04 26.16
N SER A 99 16.40 -13.05 26.47
CA SER A 99 16.35 -12.42 27.81
C SER A 99 15.81 -13.36 28.89
N GLU A 100 14.99 -14.34 28.52
CA GLU A 100 14.46 -15.39 29.40
C GLU A 100 15.49 -16.50 29.70
N GLY A 101 16.68 -16.44 29.09
CA GLY A 101 17.71 -17.48 29.26
C GLY A 101 17.46 -18.75 28.46
N ASP A 102 16.63 -18.69 27.41
CA ASP A 102 16.33 -19.81 26.51
C ASP A 102 17.02 -19.62 25.14
N PRO A 103 18.30 -20.02 25.02
CA PRO A 103 19.07 -19.82 23.80
C PRO A 103 18.52 -20.63 22.62
N ARG A 104 18.01 -21.84 22.87
CA ARG A 104 17.46 -22.71 21.81
C ARG A 104 16.22 -22.10 21.18
N ARG A 105 15.25 -21.67 22.01
CA ARG A 105 14.05 -20.99 21.51
C ARG A 105 14.38 -19.67 20.80
N SER A 106 15.35 -18.91 21.32
CA SER A 106 15.82 -17.69 20.64
C SER A 106 16.31 -17.99 19.23
N ILE A 107 17.20 -18.98 19.07
CA ILE A 107 17.79 -19.36 17.78
C ILE A 107 16.72 -19.88 16.81
N GLU A 108 15.80 -20.73 17.27
CA GLU A 108 14.71 -21.27 16.44
C GLU A 108 13.77 -20.16 15.94
N VAL A 109 13.41 -19.21 16.81
CA VAL A 109 12.56 -18.07 16.43
C VAL A 109 13.32 -17.12 15.50
N ALA A 110 14.62 -16.88 15.75
CA ALA A 110 15.47 -16.07 14.89
C ALA A 110 15.58 -16.68 13.47
N LEU A 111 15.78 -18.00 13.38
CA LEU A 111 15.79 -18.73 12.10
C LEU A 111 14.45 -18.63 11.37
N ARG A 112 13.31 -18.77 12.08
CA ARG A 112 11.99 -18.53 11.48
C ARG A 112 11.84 -17.10 10.96
N GLY A 113 12.31 -16.10 11.72
CA GLY A 113 12.32 -14.70 11.31
C GLY A 113 13.12 -14.46 10.04
N ALA A 114 14.31 -15.05 9.95
CA ALA A 114 15.16 -14.98 8.76
C ALA A 114 14.51 -15.65 7.54
N ARG A 115 13.90 -16.84 7.70
CA ARG A 115 13.17 -17.54 6.63
C ARG A 115 11.93 -16.76 6.17
N ALA A 116 11.19 -16.14 7.09
CA ALA A 116 10.06 -15.29 6.74
C ALA A 116 10.50 -14.05 5.93
N ALA A 117 11.64 -13.44 6.30
CA ALA A 117 12.21 -12.32 5.54
C ALA A 117 12.66 -12.75 4.14
N GLU A 118 13.29 -13.91 4.01
CA GLU A 118 13.68 -14.48 2.72
C GLU A 118 12.47 -14.75 1.83
N ALA A 119 11.47 -15.50 2.32
CA ALA A 119 10.25 -15.80 1.58
C ALA A 119 9.54 -14.52 1.11
N GLN A 120 9.54 -13.48 1.94
CA GLN A 120 9.03 -12.17 1.57
C GLN A 120 9.87 -11.51 0.47
N ALA A 121 11.20 -11.47 0.60
CA ALA A 121 12.10 -10.91 -0.40
C ALA A 121 11.98 -11.63 -1.75
N ARG A 122 11.88 -12.95 -1.73
CA ARG A 122 11.69 -13.80 -2.91
C ARG A 122 10.34 -13.57 -3.58
N ARG A 123 9.27 -13.51 -2.80
CA ARG A 123 7.94 -13.13 -3.30
C ARG A 123 7.98 -11.76 -3.98
N LEU A 124 8.52 -10.74 -3.31
CA LEU A 124 8.60 -9.37 -3.85
C LEU A 124 9.50 -9.27 -5.09
N SER A 125 10.59 -10.02 -5.12
CA SER A 125 11.47 -10.09 -6.29
C SER A 125 10.90 -10.97 -7.42
N GLN A 126 9.82 -11.73 -7.18
CA GLN A 126 9.29 -12.75 -8.10
C GLN A 126 10.34 -13.82 -8.45
N ALA A 127 11.26 -14.08 -7.54
CA ALA A 127 12.26 -15.13 -7.70
C ALA A 127 11.63 -16.53 -7.51
N PRO A 128 12.16 -17.57 -8.18
CA PRO A 128 11.68 -18.95 -8.06
C PRO A 128 11.80 -19.46 -6.62
N PRO A 129 11.08 -20.50 -6.18
CA PRO A 129 11.18 -21.04 -4.83
C PRO A 129 12.63 -21.30 -4.38
N ALA A 130 12.91 -21.05 -3.09
CA ALA A 130 14.22 -21.26 -2.51
C ALA A 130 14.59 -22.75 -2.40
N ASP A 131 15.87 -23.03 -2.54
CA ASP A 131 16.48 -24.23 -1.96
C ASP A 131 16.44 -24.12 -0.42
N PRO A 132 15.83 -25.08 0.31
CA PRO A 132 15.74 -25.06 1.77
C PRO A 132 17.08 -24.92 2.48
N ASP A 133 18.16 -25.42 1.88
CA ASP A 133 19.50 -25.37 2.45
C ASP A 133 20.24 -24.07 2.09
N ARG A 134 19.76 -23.35 1.08
CA ARG A 134 20.39 -22.14 0.54
C ARG A 134 19.35 -21.05 0.25
N PRO A 135 18.67 -20.55 1.29
CA PRO A 135 17.42 -19.80 1.12
C PRO A 135 17.61 -18.47 0.37
N TRP A 136 18.79 -17.85 0.47
CA TRP A 136 19.07 -16.56 -0.17
C TRP A 136 19.69 -16.65 -1.57
N ILE A 137 20.00 -17.86 -2.07
CA ILE A 137 20.60 -18.01 -3.40
C ILE A 137 19.59 -17.63 -4.50
N GLY A 138 20.06 -16.90 -5.50
CA GLY A 138 19.25 -16.38 -6.60
C GLY A 138 18.59 -15.03 -6.30
N LEU A 139 18.78 -14.48 -5.10
CA LEU A 139 18.45 -13.09 -4.79
C LEU A 139 19.72 -12.23 -4.92
N ALA A 140 19.54 -10.96 -5.33
CA ALA A 140 20.63 -9.99 -5.39
C ALA A 140 20.99 -9.50 -3.98
N VAL A 141 21.63 -10.36 -3.19
CA VAL A 141 22.04 -10.08 -1.81
C VAL A 141 23.56 -10.16 -1.65
N PRO A 142 24.14 -9.45 -0.66
CA PRO A 142 25.55 -9.58 -0.35
C PRO A 142 25.95 -11.02 0.03
N PRO A 143 27.19 -11.48 -0.28
CA PRO A 143 27.64 -12.83 0.04
C PRO A 143 27.56 -13.20 1.53
N TRP A 144 27.73 -12.23 2.43
CA TRP A 144 27.66 -12.45 3.87
C TRP A 144 26.27 -12.91 4.33
N VAL A 145 25.19 -12.53 3.63
CA VAL A 145 23.81 -12.95 3.95
C VAL A 145 23.64 -14.45 3.76
N VAL A 146 24.25 -14.99 2.69
CA VAL A 146 24.22 -16.42 2.39
C VAL A 146 25.03 -17.19 3.45
N ALA A 147 26.20 -16.67 3.82
CA ALA A 147 27.04 -17.26 4.87
C ALA A 147 26.34 -17.24 6.24
N ASP A 148 25.72 -16.13 6.62
CA ASP A 148 24.99 -15.98 7.88
C ASP A 148 23.75 -16.88 7.94
N ALA A 149 23.07 -17.11 6.82
CA ALA A 149 21.97 -18.06 6.76
C ALA A 149 22.43 -19.50 7.00
N ALA A 150 23.57 -19.90 6.42
CA ALA A 150 24.17 -21.21 6.66
C ALA A 150 24.62 -21.36 8.12
N ASN A 151 25.27 -20.34 8.69
CA ASN A 151 25.69 -20.31 10.09
C ASN A 151 24.49 -20.40 11.04
N LEU A 152 23.41 -19.65 10.78
CA LEU A 152 22.20 -19.68 11.59
C LEU A 152 21.52 -21.06 11.53
N ALA A 153 21.46 -21.69 10.36
CA ALA A 153 20.95 -23.05 10.21
C ALA A 153 21.84 -24.11 10.89
N ALA A 154 23.16 -23.90 10.92
CA ALA A 154 24.08 -24.75 11.67
C ALA A 154 23.88 -24.60 13.19
N LEU A 155 23.77 -23.36 13.68
CA LEU A 155 23.48 -23.08 15.10
C LEU A 155 22.17 -23.71 15.55
N ALA A 156 21.11 -23.62 14.74
CA ALA A 156 19.82 -24.23 15.07
C ALA A 156 19.88 -25.77 15.21
N ARG A 157 20.91 -26.42 14.64
CA ARG A 157 21.13 -27.87 14.72
C ARG A 157 22.18 -28.28 15.76
N ALA A 158 22.83 -27.31 16.42
CA ALA A 158 23.88 -27.62 17.38
C ALA A 158 23.29 -28.29 18.65
N PRO A 159 23.93 -29.35 19.17
CA PRO A 159 23.43 -30.09 20.33
C PRO A 159 23.54 -29.26 21.62
N GLU A 160 24.63 -28.51 21.75
CA GLU A 160 24.92 -27.63 22.88
C GLU A 160 24.88 -26.17 22.41
N LEU A 161 24.20 -25.32 23.17
CA LEU A 161 23.96 -23.92 22.83
C LEU A 161 24.25 -23.04 24.04
N GLY A 162 25.12 -22.05 23.85
CA GLY A 162 25.43 -21.05 24.86
C GLY A 162 24.68 -19.72 24.64
N PRO A 163 24.69 -18.82 25.64
CA PRO A 163 24.13 -17.47 25.49
C PRO A 163 24.74 -16.68 24.31
N ARG A 164 26.04 -16.89 24.04
CA ARG A 164 26.75 -16.27 22.91
C ARG A 164 26.24 -16.75 21.54
N ASP A 165 25.67 -17.93 21.45
CA ASP A 165 25.10 -18.45 20.21
C ASP A 165 23.76 -17.81 19.91
N ALA A 166 22.95 -17.55 20.95
CA ALA A 166 21.73 -16.77 20.83
C ALA A 166 22.01 -15.31 20.40
N ASP A 167 23.08 -14.71 20.91
CA ASP A 167 23.61 -13.43 20.44
C ASP A 167 23.89 -13.40 18.94
N ARG A 168 24.73 -14.34 18.49
CA ARG A 168 25.13 -14.47 17.08
C ARG A 168 23.93 -14.71 16.17
N ALA A 169 23.01 -15.58 16.60
CA ALA A 169 21.81 -15.88 15.84
C ALA A 169 20.88 -14.67 15.70
N LEU A 170 20.73 -13.87 16.75
CA LEU A 170 19.95 -12.63 16.69
C LEU A 170 20.56 -11.62 15.73
N ILE A 171 21.88 -11.42 15.78
CA ILE A 171 22.59 -10.50 14.88
C ILE A 171 22.46 -10.97 13.43
N ALA A 172 22.71 -12.26 13.17
CA ALA A 172 22.60 -12.86 11.84
C ALA A 172 21.16 -12.75 11.28
N ALA A 173 20.15 -13.05 12.11
CA ALA A 173 18.75 -12.91 11.73
C ALA A 173 18.36 -11.44 11.49
N ALA A 174 18.83 -10.51 12.33
CA ALA A 174 18.58 -9.08 12.14
C ALA A 174 19.17 -8.57 10.82
N GLY A 175 20.41 -8.96 10.49
CA GLY A 175 21.05 -8.64 9.21
C GLY A 175 20.26 -9.19 8.02
N GLN A 176 19.83 -10.45 8.08
CA GLN A 176 18.99 -11.08 7.05
C GLN A 176 17.62 -10.40 6.90
N VAL A 177 16.96 -10.04 8.02
CA VAL A 177 15.69 -9.30 8.00
C VAL A 177 15.86 -7.92 7.37
N TYR A 178 16.96 -7.23 7.66
CA TYR A 178 17.29 -5.94 7.07
C TYR A 178 17.58 -6.05 5.56
N VAL A 179 18.34 -7.06 5.11
CA VAL A 179 18.55 -7.26 3.68
C VAL A 179 17.25 -7.64 2.97
N GLY A 180 16.45 -8.54 3.56
CA GLY A 180 15.13 -8.87 3.04
C GLY A 180 14.23 -7.64 2.91
N TYR A 181 14.33 -6.70 3.87
CA TYR A 181 13.68 -5.40 3.75
C TYR A 181 14.19 -4.62 2.54
N ALA A 182 15.51 -4.45 2.41
CA ALA A 182 16.12 -3.65 1.37
C ALA A 182 15.76 -4.18 -0.03
N VAL A 183 15.89 -5.49 -0.25
CA VAL A 183 15.47 -6.18 -1.48
C VAL A 183 13.98 -5.96 -1.75
N GLY A 184 13.15 -5.99 -0.71
CA GLY A 184 11.73 -5.68 -0.82
C GLY A 184 11.46 -4.22 -1.17
N ARG A 185 12.17 -3.28 -0.54
CA ARG A 185 12.01 -1.83 -0.68
C ARG A 185 12.29 -1.37 -2.10
N ASP A 186 13.29 -1.96 -2.78
CA ASP A 186 13.65 -1.60 -4.16
C ASP A 186 12.52 -1.89 -5.17
N ARG A 187 11.53 -2.72 -4.79
CA ARG A 187 10.31 -2.94 -5.58
C ARG A 187 9.23 -1.88 -5.37
N PHE A 188 9.32 -1.09 -4.30
CA PHE A 188 8.37 -0.02 -4.04
C PHE A 188 8.89 1.29 -4.65
N ALA A 189 7.99 1.96 -5.36
CA ALA A 189 8.27 3.29 -5.88
C ALA A 189 8.57 4.26 -4.71
N PRO A 190 9.64 5.07 -4.80
CA PRO A 190 9.91 6.08 -3.79
C PRO A 190 8.75 7.08 -3.73
N VAL A 191 8.55 7.68 -2.54
CA VAL A 191 7.54 8.72 -2.29
C VAL A 191 7.50 9.76 -3.41
N ILE A 192 8.66 10.28 -3.78
CA ILE A 192 8.82 11.31 -4.81
C ILE A 192 8.31 10.84 -6.18
N ALA A 193 8.61 9.60 -6.59
CA ALA A 193 8.10 9.07 -7.86
C ALA A 193 6.57 8.92 -7.83
N ARG A 194 6.00 8.51 -6.70
CA ARG A 194 4.54 8.40 -6.54
C ARG A 194 3.88 9.79 -6.62
N LEU A 195 4.50 10.80 -6.01
CA LEU A 195 4.05 12.19 -6.07
C LEU A 195 4.07 12.73 -7.50
N PHE A 196 5.17 12.56 -8.23
CA PHE A 196 5.24 13.02 -9.62
C PHE A 196 4.25 12.29 -10.53
N ALA A 197 4.03 10.99 -10.34
CA ALA A 197 3.00 10.26 -11.08
C ALA A 197 1.62 10.89 -10.83
N PHE A 198 1.31 11.20 -9.58
CA PHE A 198 0.06 11.87 -9.22
C PHE A 198 -0.05 13.27 -9.84
N LEU A 199 1.01 14.08 -9.81
CA LEU A 199 1.00 15.42 -10.42
C LEU A 199 0.78 15.38 -11.94
N ILE A 200 1.37 14.39 -12.62
CA ILE A 200 1.14 14.16 -14.05
C ILE A 200 -0.33 13.78 -14.28
N ASP A 201 -0.86 12.82 -13.51
CA ASP A 201 -2.26 12.39 -13.61
C ASP A 201 -3.23 13.54 -13.34
N LEU A 202 -2.93 14.37 -12.34
CA LEU A 202 -3.71 15.56 -12.02
C LEU A 202 -3.67 16.57 -13.16
N THR A 203 -2.50 16.81 -13.75
CA THR A 203 -2.35 17.74 -14.88
C THR A 203 -3.14 17.27 -16.10
N VAL A 204 -3.08 15.98 -16.41
CA VAL A 204 -3.83 15.36 -17.52
C VAL A 204 -5.34 15.56 -17.39
N LEU A 205 -5.87 15.51 -16.16
CA LEU A 205 -7.30 15.70 -15.91
C LEU A 205 -7.70 17.17 -15.73
N THR A 206 -6.91 17.91 -14.95
CA THR A 206 -7.26 19.26 -14.51
C THR A 206 -7.00 20.31 -15.59
N VAL A 207 -5.99 20.16 -16.46
CA VAL A 207 -5.73 21.17 -17.52
C VAL A 207 -6.91 21.28 -18.49
N PRO A 208 -7.44 20.19 -19.07
CA PRO A 208 -8.64 20.28 -19.93
C PRO A 208 -9.84 20.87 -19.18
N ALA A 209 -10.06 20.47 -17.93
CA ALA A 209 -11.17 20.98 -17.12
C ALA A 209 -11.03 22.48 -16.84
N ALA A 210 -9.82 22.95 -16.49
CA ALA A 210 -9.53 24.35 -16.26
C ALA A 210 -9.73 25.20 -17.52
N LEU A 211 -9.40 24.68 -18.71
CA LEU A 211 -9.68 25.36 -19.98
C LEU A 211 -11.19 25.49 -20.22
N VAL A 212 -11.96 24.43 -19.98
CA VAL A 212 -13.43 24.46 -20.11
C VAL A 212 -14.06 25.41 -19.10
N TRP A 213 -13.67 25.34 -17.82
CA TRP A 213 -14.18 26.24 -16.79
C TRP A 213 -13.78 27.68 -17.05
N GLY A 214 -12.55 27.94 -17.52
CA GLY A 214 -12.09 29.27 -17.91
C GLY A 214 -12.90 29.83 -19.06
N TYR A 215 -13.17 29.02 -20.10
CA TYR A 215 -14.06 29.41 -21.19
C TYR A 215 -15.46 29.75 -20.70
N LEU A 216 -16.07 28.89 -19.87
CA LEU A 216 -17.40 29.12 -19.30
C LEU A 216 -17.45 30.38 -18.42
N ALA A 217 -16.38 30.65 -17.66
CA ALA A 217 -16.26 31.85 -16.85
C ALA A 217 -16.20 33.13 -17.71
N LEU A 218 -15.50 33.08 -18.85
CA LEU A 218 -15.41 34.20 -19.79
C LEU A 218 -16.70 34.39 -20.61
N SER A 219 -17.43 33.32 -20.89
CA SER A 219 -18.64 33.35 -21.73
C SER A 219 -19.93 33.59 -20.95
N THR A 220 -19.91 33.48 -19.61
CA THR A 220 -21.10 33.65 -18.76
C THR A 220 -21.08 35.06 -18.16
N PRO A 221 -21.92 35.99 -18.66
CA PRO A 221 -21.98 37.33 -18.08
C PRO A 221 -22.65 37.29 -16.70
N GLY A 222 -22.18 38.13 -15.79
CA GLY A 222 -22.77 38.29 -14.46
C GLY A 222 -21.79 38.01 -13.32
N SER A 223 -22.33 37.69 -12.15
CA SER A 223 -21.53 37.42 -10.95
C SER A 223 -21.06 35.97 -10.90
N LEU A 224 -20.07 35.69 -10.04
CA LEU A 224 -19.62 34.32 -9.76
C LEU A 224 -20.76 33.38 -9.32
N ALA A 225 -21.80 33.91 -8.66
CA ALA A 225 -22.97 33.13 -8.30
C ALA A 225 -23.73 32.64 -9.54
N VAL A 226 -23.91 33.50 -10.53
CA VAL A 226 -24.55 33.14 -11.82
C VAL A 226 -23.74 32.08 -12.56
N LEU A 227 -22.40 32.18 -12.55
CA LEU A 227 -21.54 31.17 -13.16
C LEU A 227 -21.68 29.80 -12.48
N ILE A 228 -21.58 29.76 -11.14
CA ILE A 228 -21.64 28.51 -10.37
C ILE A 228 -23.01 27.84 -10.50
N ASP A 229 -24.08 28.64 -10.54
CA ASP A 229 -25.46 28.13 -10.69
C ASP A 229 -25.82 27.83 -12.16
N SER A 230 -24.94 28.14 -13.12
CA SER A 230 -25.22 27.90 -14.53
C SER A 230 -25.23 26.39 -14.84
N PRO A 231 -26.23 25.88 -15.60
CA PRO A 231 -26.29 24.46 -15.96
C PRO A 231 -25.05 23.97 -16.69
N ALA A 232 -24.41 24.82 -17.50
CA ALA A 232 -23.19 24.48 -18.23
C ALA A 232 -21.99 24.27 -17.30
N PHE A 233 -21.81 25.13 -16.29
CA PHE A 233 -20.73 24.99 -15.32
C PHE A 233 -20.94 23.79 -14.40
N LEU A 234 -22.18 23.56 -13.96
CA LEU A 234 -22.54 22.36 -13.20
C LEU A 234 -22.29 21.08 -14.02
N ALA A 235 -22.75 21.03 -15.27
CA ALA A 235 -22.52 19.89 -16.15
C ALA A 235 -21.03 19.64 -16.40
N ALA A 236 -20.22 20.69 -16.61
CA ALA A 236 -18.77 20.57 -16.75
C ALA A 236 -18.11 20.03 -15.45
N THR A 237 -18.60 20.46 -14.29
CA THR A 237 -18.10 20.01 -12.99
C THR A 237 -18.43 18.53 -12.74
N TYR A 238 -19.69 18.12 -12.93
CA TYR A 238 -20.08 16.71 -12.80
C TYR A 238 -19.41 15.83 -13.87
N GLY A 239 -19.25 16.34 -15.09
CA GLY A 239 -18.52 15.68 -16.17
C GLY A 239 -17.05 15.47 -15.81
N TYR A 240 -16.39 16.46 -15.21
CA TYR A 240 -15.02 16.33 -14.72
C TYR A 240 -14.90 15.23 -13.66
N VAL A 241 -15.81 15.21 -12.67
CA VAL A 241 -15.85 14.17 -11.64
C VAL A 241 -15.99 12.78 -12.28
N ALA A 242 -16.96 12.63 -13.19
CA ALA A 242 -17.20 11.35 -13.87
C ALA A 242 -15.98 10.93 -14.70
N LEU A 243 -15.34 11.86 -15.41
CA LEU A 243 -14.15 11.59 -16.20
C LEU A 243 -12.96 11.21 -15.32
N ALA A 244 -12.74 11.91 -14.21
CA ALA A 244 -11.70 11.58 -13.24
C ALA A 244 -11.92 10.16 -12.67
N PHE A 245 -13.16 9.80 -12.34
CA PHE A 245 -13.48 8.46 -11.91
C PHE A 245 -13.20 7.40 -12.97
N LEU A 246 -13.65 7.62 -14.19
CA LEU A 246 -13.41 6.68 -15.28
C LEU A 246 -11.92 6.55 -15.56
N TYR A 247 -11.18 7.67 -15.53
CA TYR A 247 -9.74 7.70 -15.72
C TYR A 247 -9.01 6.86 -14.67
N PHE A 248 -9.27 7.09 -13.39
CA PHE A 248 -8.61 6.35 -12.31
C PHE A 248 -9.14 4.90 -12.18
N GLY A 249 -10.46 4.71 -12.32
CA GLY A 249 -11.16 3.42 -12.33
C GLY A 249 -10.69 2.48 -13.43
N LEU A 250 -10.87 2.89 -14.68
CA LEU A 250 -10.52 2.10 -15.85
C LEU A 250 -9.00 2.01 -16.04
N GLY A 251 -8.26 3.11 -15.76
CA GLY A 251 -6.79 3.11 -15.84
C GLY A 251 -6.14 2.17 -14.83
N SER A 252 -6.69 2.09 -13.61
CA SER A 252 -6.24 1.11 -12.62
C SER A 252 -6.65 -0.33 -12.99
N TYR A 253 -7.84 -0.54 -13.58
CA TYR A 253 -8.30 -1.87 -13.97
C TYR A 253 -7.57 -2.46 -15.18
N TRP A 254 -7.48 -1.73 -16.30
CA TRP A 254 -6.97 -2.28 -17.57
C TRP A 254 -5.46 -2.40 -17.67
N GLY A 255 -4.70 -1.77 -16.77
CA GLY A 255 -3.25 -1.89 -16.81
C GLY A 255 -2.53 -1.60 -15.51
N GLY A 256 -3.26 -1.42 -14.40
CA GLY A 256 -2.68 -0.96 -13.13
C GLY A 256 -1.95 0.38 -13.27
N ARG A 257 -2.27 1.17 -14.31
CA ARG A 257 -1.44 2.28 -14.79
C ARG A 257 -2.30 3.39 -15.40
N THR A 258 -2.37 4.51 -14.71
CA THR A 258 -2.73 5.82 -15.24
C THR A 258 -1.56 6.41 -16.06
N VAL A 259 -1.76 7.54 -16.74
CA VAL A 259 -0.72 8.18 -17.59
C VAL A 259 0.53 8.52 -16.79
N GLY A 260 0.40 9.15 -15.63
CA GLY A 260 1.51 9.49 -14.74
C GLY A 260 2.22 8.26 -14.20
N LYS A 261 1.46 7.23 -13.79
CA LYS A 261 2.06 5.94 -13.39
C LYS A 261 2.81 5.29 -14.55
N ARG A 262 2.28 5.35 -15.78
CA ARG A 262 2.96 4.82 -16.97
C ARG A 262 4.24 5.60 -17.27
N ALA A 263 4.19 6.94 -17.21
CA ALA A 263 5.35 7.81 -17.44
C ALA A 263 6.52 7.48 -16.50
N LEU A 264 6.21 7.15 -15.24
CA LEU A 264 7.22 6.79 -14.23
C LEU A 264 7.42 5.28 -14.04
N ARG A 265 6.90 4.45 -14.97
CA ARG A 265 6.99 2.98 -14.93
C ARG A 265 6.47 2.34 -13.64
N LEU A 266 5.54 3.01 -12.96
CA LEU A 266 4.87 2.51 -11.76
C LEU A 266 3.79 1.50 -12.11
N LEU A 267 3.46 0.63 -11.16
CA LEU A 267 2.48 -0.45 -11.33
C LEU A 267 1.64 -0.57 -10.07
N VAL A 268 0.33 -0.47 -10.22
CA VAL A 268 -0.59 -0.86 -9.15
C VAL A 268 -0.70 -2.39 -9.15
N THR A 269 -0.32 -3.01 -8.03
CA THR A 269 -0.51 -4.45 -7.83
C THR A 269 -1.27 -4.75 -6.55
N SER A 270 -1.92 -5.92 -6.54
CA SER A 270 -2.54 -6.52 -5.37
C SER A 270 -1.47 -7.07 -4.41
N ARG A 271 -1.90 -7.62 -3.26
CA ARG A 271 -0.99 -8.29 -2.31
C ARG A 271 -0.26 -9.50 -2.91
N SER A 272 -0.85 -10.12 -3.95
CA SER A 272 -0.22 -11.23 -4.68
C SER A 272 0.65 -10.76 -5.85
N LEU A 273 0.92 -9.45 -5.96
CA LEU A 273 1.73 -8.83 -7.03
C LEU A 273 1.11 -8.96 -8.43
N THR A 274 -0.17 -9.29 -8.48
CA THR A 274 -0.96 -9.35 -9.72
C THR A 274 -1.68 -8.02 -9.94
N PRO A 275 -2.04 -7.66 -11.19
CA PRO A 275 -2.92 -6.52 -11.44
C PRO A 275 -4.23 -6.62 -10.65
N PRO A 276 -4.78 -5.51 -10.13
CA PRO A 276 -6.05 -5.54 -9.41
C PRO A 276 -7.21 -5.92 -10.34
N GLY A 277 -8.07 -6.85 -9.90
CA GLY A 277 -9.29 -7.21 -10.63
C GLY A 277 -10.30 -6.05 -10.69
N PHE A 278 -11.33 -6.17 -11.54
CA PHE A 278 -12.32 -5.12 -11.77
C PHE A 278 -12.96 -4.62 -10.48
N VAL A 279 -13.48 -5.52 -9.66
CA VAL A 279 -14.14 -5.18 -8.38
C VAL A 279 -13.17 -4.52 -7.42
N ALA A 280 -11.92 -4.98 -7.32
CA ALA A 280 -10.92 -4.39 -6.44
C ALA A 280 -10.53 -2.97 -6.89
N SER A 281 -10.40 -2.76 -8.20
CA SER A 281 -10.16 -1.44 -8.79
C SER A 281 -11.36 -0.51 -8.59
N LEU A 282 -12.58 -1.00 -8.86
CA LEU A 282 -13.80 -0.23 -8.69
C LEU A 282 -14.02 0.15 -7.22
N VAL A 283 -13.92 -0.79 -6.28
CA VAL A 283 -14.04 -0.52 -4.84
C VAL A 283 -12.97 0.47 -4.39
N ARG A 284 -11.71 0.28 -4.81
CA ARG A 284 -10.62 1.19 -4.48
C ARG A 284 -10.91 2.61 -4.94
N GLU A 285 -11.39 2.79 -6.16
CA GLU A 285 -11.62 4.12 -6.75
C GLU A 285 -12.97 4.71 -6.33
N SER A 286 -13.99 3.88 -6.10
CA SER A 286 -15.31 4.31 -5.60
C SER A 286 -15.23 4.77 -4.16
N THR A 287 -14.38 4.15 -3.32
CA THR A 287 -14.12 4.67 -1.97
C THR A 287 -13.48 6.06 -1.97
N LYS A 288 -12.92 6.50 -3.11
CA LYS A 288 -12.42 7.87 -3.30
C LYS A 288 -13.49 8.84 -3.76
N LEU A 289 -14.59 8.32 -4.32
CA LEU A 289 -15.66 9.10 -4.96
C LEU A 289 -16.87 9.43 -4.10
N VAL A 290 -17.18 8.65 -3.07
CA VAL A 290 -18.46 8.75 -2.30
C VAL A 290 -18.45 9.97 -1.36
N VAL A 291 -17.99 11.12 -1.87
CA VAL A 291 -17.66 12.33 -1.12
C VAL A 291 -18.13 13.60 -1.86
N LEU A 292 -19.14 13.46 -2.71
CA LEU A 292 -19.92 14.57 -3.28
C LEU A 292 -21.30 14.62 -2.65
#